data_AF-A0A9N8PJI2-F1
#
_entry.id   AF-A0A9N8PJI2-F1
#
_cell.length_a   1.000
_cell.length_b   1.000
_cell.length_c   1.000
_cell.angle_alpha   90.00
_cell.angle_beta   90.00
_cell.angle_gamma   90.00
#
_symmetry.space_group_name_H-M   'P 1'
#
loop_
_entity.id
_entity.type
_entity.pdbx_description
1 polymer ?
#
loop_
_entity_poly.entity_id
_entity_poly.type
_entity_poly.pdbx_seq_one_letter_code
_entity_poly.pdbx_strand_id
1 'polypeptide(L)'
;MPESPLYYPTGLHHTLARTQRCDEETLDLINFVRDLTQAVMDLEDASTADAPHGEKFGPKATSRIYTELEVQALHRKKRRTIDQIVALEARDDPIYEAIRLCALLYATAIHCKMPLSTTARSFPSRIVLQIRDNLLRTDMSNCWDSMVGILFWCTIVTGAACNTADDEDIEVLATKKWMVALAIRSSILLIFQHTDAVVRMLRTILVVQKMLRGSMGEAEI
;
A
#
# COMPACT_ATOMS: atom_id res chain seq x y z
N MET A 1 4.35 -2.93 17.72
CA MET A 1 3.27 -3.40 16.83
C MET A 1 3.57 -2.88 15.44
N PRO A 2 3.48 -3.69 14.37
CA PRO A 2 3.96 -3.30 13.06
C PRO A 2 2.85 -2.63 12.26
N GLU A 3 2.51 -1.42 12.70
CA GLU A 3 1.51 -0.59 12.07
C GLU A 3 1.90 -0.27 10.62
N SER A 4 0.92 -0.33 9.72
CA SER A 4 1.07 0.05 8.32
C SER A 4 -0.27 0.48 7.73
N PRO A 5 -0.29 1.12 6.54
CA PRO A 5 -1.54 1.40 5.85
C PRO A 5 -2.41 0.17 5.59
N LEU A 6 -1.82 -1.04 5.62
CA LEU A 6 -2.53 -2.31 5.42
C LEU A 6 -2.93 -3.01 6.73
N TYR A 7 -2.43 -2.56 7.89
CA TYR A 7 -2.71 -3.15 9.19
C TYR A 7 -2.63 -2.13 10.34
N TYR A 8 -3.78 -1.85 10.95
CA TYR A 8 -3.96 -0.86 12.01
C TYR A 8 -5.03 -1.34 13.03
N PRO A 9 -4.72 -2.33 13.87
CA PRO A 9 -5.72 -3.02 14.70
C PRO A 9 -6.39 -2.12 15.75
N THR A 10 -5.78 -0.99 16.12
CA THR A 10 -6.30 -0.03 17.10
C THR A 10 -7.03 1.15 16.47
N GLY A 11 -7.17 1.20 15.13
CA GLY A 11 -7.80 2.31 14.40
C GLY A 11 -6.91 3.57 14.28
N LEU A 12 -5.92 3.73 15.15
CA LEU A 12 -4.91 4.79 15.14
C LEU A 12 -3.49 4.18 15.17
N HIS A 13 -2.53 4.88 14.57
CA HIS A 13 -1.12 4.50 14.53
C HIS A 13 -0.37 4.97 15.79
N HIS A 14 -0.70 4.41 16.95
CA HIS A 14 -0.11 4.82 18.22
C HIS A 14 1.37 4.45 18.38
N THR A 15 1.82 3.37 17.73
CA THR A 15 3.22 2.96 17.76
C THR A 15 4.07 3.91 16.91
N LEU A 16 3.57 4.28 15.72
CA LEU A 16 4.25 5.22 14.83
C LEU A 16 4.29 6.63 15.43
N ALA A 17 3.22 7.09 16.07
CA ALA A 17 3.19 8.41 16.72
C ALA A 17 4.21 8.58 17.86
N ARG A 18 4.77 7.48 18.38
CA ARG A 18 5.73 7.49 19.49
C ARG A 18 7.18 7.29 19.05
N THR A 19 7.41 7.03 17.77
CA THR A 19 8.76 6.75 17.27
C THR A 19 9.46 8.03 16.81
N GLN A 20 10.75 8.15 17.12
CA GLN A 20 11.55 9.30 16.69
C GLN A 20 11.80 9.31 15.17
N ARG A 21 11.62 8.18 14.49
CA ARG A 21 11.83 8.04 13.05
C ARG A 21 10.62 8.46 12.20
N CYS A 22 9.49 8.79 12.82
CA CYS A 22 8.28 9.24 12.14
C CYS A 22 7.91 10.61 12.69
N ASP A 23 8.18 11.67 11.92
CA ASP A 23 7.68 13.00 12.25
C ASP A 23 6.16 13.08 12.02
N GLU A 24 5.57 14.19 12.45
CA GLU A 24 4.12 14.43 12.38
C GLU A 24 3.61 14.40 10.93
N GLU A 25 4.35 15.00 10.00
CA GLU A 25 4.00 15.01 8.58
C GLU A 25 4.08 13.61 7.94
N THR A 26 5.09 12.81 8.28
CA THR A 26 5.20 11.41 7.85
C THR A 26 4.03 10.60 8.39
N LEU A 27 3.65 10.85 9.65
CA LEU A 27 2.52 10.18 10.27
C LEU A 27 1.20 10.53 9.57
N ASP A 28 1.00 11.81 9.23
CA ASP A 28 -0.18 12.28 8.48
C ASP A 28 -0.25 11.65 7.10
N LEU A 29 0.88 11.59 6.38
CA LEU A 29 0.99 10.87 5.11
C LEU A 29 0.58 9.39 5.28
N ILE A 30 1.11 8.69 6.28
CA ILE A 30 0.77 7.30 6.56
C ILE A 30 -0.73 7.15 6.89
N ASN A 31 -1.31 8.10 7.63
CA ASN A 31 -2.73 8.14 7.93
C ASN A 31 -3.59 8.35 6.67
N PHE A 32 -3.16 9.19 5.72
CA PHE A 32 -3.84 9.32 4.43
C PHE A 32 -3.86 8.00 3.65
N VAL A 33 -2.72 7.30 3.57
CA VAL A 33 -2.69 6.00 2.87
C VAL A 33 -3.57 4.97 3.56
N ARG A 34 -3.58 4.94 4.90
CA ARG A 34 -4.50 4.09 5.68
C ARG A 34 -5.96 4.39 5.36
N ASP A 35 -6.34 5.67 5.37
CA ASP A 35 -7.72 6.09 5.10
C ASP A 35 -8.15 5.76 3.67
N LEU A 36 -7.22 5.85 2.72
CA LEU A 36 -7.43 5.41 1.35
C LEU A 36 -7.63 3.89 1.28
N THR A 37 -6.78 3.10 1.94
CA THR A 37 -6.91 1.64 2.00
C THR A 37 -8.24 1.25 2.64
N GLN A 38 -8.63 1.85 3.78
CA GLN A 38 -9.92 1.57 4.42
C GLN A 38 -11.09 1.88 3.48
N ALA A 39 -11.08 3.04 2.81
CA ALA A 39 -12.14 3.40 1.87
C ALA A 39 -12.25 2.41 0.69
N VAL A 40 -11.13 1.85 0.22
CA VAL A 40 -11.12 0.80 -0.80
C VAL A 40 -11.69 -0.52 -0.27
N MET A 41 -11.33 -0.91 0.96
CA MET A 41 -11.86 -2.13 1.58
C MET A 41 -13.38 -2.02 1.80
N ASP A 42 -13.87 -0.89 2.31
CA ASP A 42 -15.29 -0.66 2.54
C ASP A 42 -16.10 -0.70 1.23
N LEU A 43 -15.53 -0.19 0.13
CA LEU A 43 -16.16 -0.24 -1.20
C LEU A 43 -16.22 -1.66 -1.78
N GLU A 44 -15.20 -2.49 -1.55
CA GLU A 44 -15.24 -3.91 -1.94
C GLU A 44 -16.26 -4.68 -1.10
N ASP A 45 -16.32 -4.42 0.21
CA ASP A 45 -17.31 -5.03 1.09
C ASP A 45 -18.75 -4.66 0.68
N ALA A 46 -18.97 -3.40 0.29
CA ALA A 46 -20.26 -2.94 -0.25
C ALA A 46 -20.62 -3.64 -1.57
N SER A 47 -19.63 -3.85 -2.46
CA SER A 47 -19.85 -4.47 -3.77
C SER A 47 -20.09 -5.99 -3.67
N THR A 48 -19.50 -6.65 -2.67
CA THR A 48 -19.62 -8.11 -2.48
C THR A 48 -20.84 -8.53 -1.64
N ALA A 49 -21.54 -7.57 -1.01
CA ALA A 49 -22.81 -7.82 -0.33
C ALA A 49 -23.93 -8.26 -1.29
N ASP A 50 -23.84 -7.87 -2.57
CA ASP A 50 -24.83 -8.17 -3.61
C ASP A 50 -24.57 -9.49 -4.38
N ALA A 51 -23.44 -10.18 -4.13
CA ALA A 51 -23.04 -11.38 -4.87
C ALA A 51 -23.36 -12.70 -4.13
N PRO A 52 -24.01 -13.70 -4.77
CA PRO A 52 -24.28 -14.99 -4.15
C PRO A 52 -23.00 -15.85 -4.05
N HIS A 53 -22.60 -16.15 -2.81
CA HIS A 53 -21.78 -17.29 -2.35
C HIS A 53 -20.60 -17.73 -3.25
N GLY A 54 -19.55 -16.91 -3.32
CA GLY A 54 -18.20 -17.33 -3.73
C GLY A 54 -17.25 -17.50 -2.53
N GLU A 55 -16.32 -18.46 -2.60
CA GLU A 55 -15.32 -18.75 -1.55
C GLU A 55 -14.58 -17.48 -1.09
N LYS A 56 -14.83 -17.06 0.16
CA LYS A 56 -14.21 -15.88 0.75
C LYS A 56 -12.90 -16.26 1.43
N PHE A 57 -11.78 -15.70 0.98
CA PHE A 57 -10.53 -15.68 1.76
C PHE A 57 -10.60 -14.55 2.80
N GLY A 58 -10.96 -14.86 4.06
CA GLY A 58 -10.86 -13.88 5.16
C GLY A 58 -11.68 -14.22 6.42
N PRO A 59 -11.39 -13.58 7.58
CA PRO A 59 -12.29 -13.60 8.73
C PRO A 59 -13.62 -12.96 8.32
N LYS A 60 -14.74 -13.54 8.75
CA LYS A 60 -16.08 -12.97 8.53
C LYS A 60 -16.18 -11.62 9.24
N ALA A 61 -15.83 -10.53 8.57
CA ALA A 61 -16.36 -9.23 8.93
C ALA A 61 -17.88 -9.36 8.78
N THR A 62 -18.63 -8.96 9.81
CA THR A 62 -20.09 -8.81 9.72
C THR A 62 -20.38 -8.02 8.48
N SER A 63 -21.00 -8.65 7.47
CA SER A 63 -21.35 -8.02 6.19
C SER A 63 -22.23 -6.82 6.50
N ARG A 64 -21.62 -5.63 6.50
CA ARG A 64 -22.34 -4.39 6.73
C ARG A 64 -23.09 -4.09 5.44
N ILE A 65 -24.40 -3.97 5.52
CA ILE A 65 -25.20 -3.51 4.38
C ILE A 65 -24.95 -2.02 4.27
N TYR A 66 -24.41 -1.58 3.14
CA TYR A 66 -24.18 -0.17 2.86
C TYR A 66 -25.35 0.39 2.06
N THR A 67 -25.81 1.58 2.44
CA THR A 67 -26.77 2.36 1.64
C THR A 67 -26.07 3.03 0.45
N GLU A 68 -26.82 3.37 -0.61
CA GLU A 68 -26.29 4.12 -1.76
C GLU A 68 -25.60 5.43 -1.34
N LEU A 69 -26.16 6.12 -0.34
CA LEU A 69 -25.60 7.34 0.20
C LEU A 69 -24.24 7.11 0.88
N GLU A 70 -24.09 6.01 1.62
CA GLU A 70 -22.82 5.61 2.24
C GLU A 70 -21.78 5.25 1.17
N VAL A 71 -22.16 4.51 0.13
CA VAL A 71 -21.26 4.19 -1.00
C VAL A 71 -20.79 5.46 -1.71
N GLN A 72 -21.70 6.42 -1.94
CA GLN A 72 -21.34 7.72 -2.51
C GLN A 72 -20.38 8.50 -1.60
N ALA A 73 -20.60 8.47 -0.28
CA ALA A 73 -19.69 9.09 0.69
C ALA A 73 -18.31 8.43 0.69
N LEU A 74 -18.22 7.10 0.58
CA LEU A 74 -16.95 6.37 0.46
C LEU A 74 -16.19 6.76 -0.81
N HIS A 75 -16.87 6.87 -1.97
CA HIS A 75 -16.22 7.35 -3.19
C HIS A 75 -15.68 8.78 -3.07
N ARG A 76 -16.43 9.68 -2.41
CA ARG A 76 -15.96 11.04 -2.13
C ARG A 76 -14.75 11.05 -1.20
N LYS A 77 -14.77 10.23 -0.15
CA LYS A 77 -13.64 10.06 0.78
C LYS A 77 -12.40 9.56 0.03
N LYS A 78 -12.54 8.47 -0.74
CA LYS A 78 -11.47 7.91 -1.58
C LYS A 78 -10.83 8.98 -2.47
N ARG A 79 -11.65 9.76 -3.20
CA ARG A 79 -11.17 10.81 -4.11
C ARG A 79 -10.42 11.91 -3.35
N ARG A 80 -11.00 12.43 -2.26
CA ARG A 80 -10.36 13.46 -1.43
C ARG A 80 -9.00 13.01 -0.91
N THR A 81 -8.89 11.79 -0.43
CA THR A 81 -7.62 11.26 0.10
C THR A 81 -6.57 11.08 -0.99
N ILE A 82 -6.98 10.66 -2.20
CA ILE A 82 -6.07 10.64 -3.36
C ILE A 82 -5.56 12.06 -3.67
N ASP A 83 -6.45 13.05 -3.72
CA ASP A 83 -6.06 14.44 -4.00
C ASP A 83 -5.08 14.96 -2.94
N GLN A 84 -5.27 14.62 -1.67
CA GLN A 84 -4.34 14.94 -0.58
C GLN A 84 -2.97 14.30 -0.78
N ILE A 85 -2.90 13.00 -1.12
CA ILE A 85 -1.63 12.30 -1.34
C ILE A 85 -0.87 12.87 -2.55
N VAL A 86 -1.59 13.18 -3.63
CA VAL A 86 -1.00 13.75 -4.85
C VAL A 86 -0.45 15.16 -4.61
N ALA A 87 -1.07 15.92 -3.71
CA ALA A 87 -0.63 17.27 -3.35
C ALA A 87 0.59 17.31 -2.43
N LEU A 88 1.07 16.17 -1.90
CA LEU A 88 2.23 16.13 -1.01
C LEU A 88 3.52 16.49 -1.75
N GLU A 89 4.23 17.46 -1.21
CA GLU A 89 5.49 17.97 -1.76
C GLU A 89 6.68 17.06 -1.39
N ALA A 90 7.71 17.08 -2.22
CA ALA A 90 8.94 16.33 -1.95
C ALA A 90 9.72 16.96 -0.78
N ARG A 91 10.41 16.13 0.00
CA ARG A 91 11.29 16.57 1.09
C ARG A 91 12.66 15.89 0.99
N ASP A 92 13.68 16.48 1.63
CA ASP A 92 15.03 15.90 1.71
C ASP A 92 15.17 14.80 2.80
N ASP A 93 14.08 14.44 3.46
CA ASP A 93 14.04 13.28 4.35
C ASP A 93 13.83 12.00 3.51
N PRO A 94 14.82 11.08 3.44
CA PRO A 94 14.72 9.87 2.63
C PRO A 94 13.66 8.88 3.12
N ILE A 95 13.31 8.87 4.41
CA ILE A 95 12.21 8.03 4.94
C ILE A 95 10.88 8.58 4.43
N TYR A 96 10.63 9.87 4.66
CA TYR A 96 9.42 10.54 4.19
C TYR A 96 9.27 10.39 2.67
N GLU A 97 10.33 10.66 1.91
CA GLU A 97 10.27 10.67 0.45
C GLU A 97 10.04 9.26 -0.13
N ALA A 98 10.62 8.22 0.46
CA ALA A 98 10.32 6.83 0.07
C ALA A 98 8.84 6.48 0.32
N ILE A 99 8.29 6.88 1.47
CA ILE A 99 6.88 6.64 1.81
C ILE A 99 5.96 7.44 0.89
N ARG A 100 6.30 8.72 0.61
CA ARG A 100 5.50 9.62 -0.23
C ARG A 100 5.43 9.12 -1.67
N LEU A 101 6.55 8.72 -2.26
CA LEU A 101 6.58 8.15 -3.61
C LEU A 101 5.84 6.81 -3.68
N CYS A 102 5.96 5.96 -2.66
CA CYS A 102 5.21 4.72 -2.57
C CYS A 102 3.69 4.98 -2.45
N ALA A 103 3.31 5.97 -1.64
CA ALA A 103 1.92 6.41 -1.48
C ALA A 103 1.35 6.97 -2.78
N LEU A 104 2.13 7.79 -3.50
CA LEU A 104 1.76 8.35 -4.79
C LEU A 104 1.50 7.23 -5.81
N LEU A 105 2.45 6.29 -5.96
CA LEU A 105 2.28 5.12 -6.83
C LEU A 105 1.02 4.32 -6.48
N TYR A 106 0.81 4.04 -5.19
CA TYR A 106 -0.33 3.29 -4.69
C TYR A 106 -1.66 4.02 -4.94
N ALA A 107 -1.72 5.33 -4.66
CA ALA A 107 -2.90 6.16 -4.86
C ALA A 107 -3.25 6.32 -6.35
N THR A 108 -2.25 6.54 -7.21
CA THR A 108 -2.45 6.61 -8.66
C THR A 108 -2.97 5.28 -9.22
N ALA A 109 -2.46 4.15 -8.75
CA ALA A 109 -2.97 2.84 -9.16
C ALA A 109 -4.46 2.68 -8.81
N ILE A 110 -4.85 3.06 -7.59
CA ILE A 110 -6.26 3.04 -7.13
C ILE A 110 -7.13 4.02 -7.91
N HIS A 111 -6.61 5.21 -8.22
CA HIS A 111 -7.32 6.22 -9.00
C HIS A 111 -7.63 5.74 -10.41
N CYS A 112 -6.60 5.26 -11.11
CA CYS A 112 -6.69 4.80 -12.49
C CYS A 112 -7.25 3.38 -12.62
N LYS A 113 -7.45 2.67 -11.51
CA LYS A 113 -7.81 1.24 -11.46
C LYS A 113 -6.88 0.37 -12.33
N MET A 114 -5.58 0.62 -12.24
CA MET A 114 -4.56 -0.10 -13.00
C MET A 114 -3.69 -0.96 -12.09
N PRO A 115 -3.16 -2.10 -12.57
CA PRO A 115 -2.14 -2.83 -11.84
C PRO A 115 -0.95 -1.93 -11.48
N LEU A 116 -0.33 -2.17 -10.32
CA LEU A 116 0.83 -1.40 -9.84
C LEU A 116 1.97 -1.34 -10.87
N SER A 117 2.19 -2.44 -11.61
CA SER A 117 3.24 -2.51 -12.64
C SER A 117 2.94 -1.71 -13.90
N THR A 118 1.66 -1.57 -14.26
CA THR A 118 1.24 -0.69 -15.36
C THR A 118 1.31 0.77 -14.92
N THR A 119 0.85 1.05 -13.70
CA THR A 119 0.88 2.40 -13.11
C THR A 119 2.30 2.93 -13.01
N ALA A 120 3.26 2.12 -12.56
CA ALA A 120 4.66 2.52 -12.44
C ALA A 120 5.27 3.00 -13.77
N ARG A 121 4.83 2.43 -14.91
CA ARG A 121 5.28 2.82 -16.25
C ARG A 121 4.65 4.12 -16.75
N SER A 122 3.51 4.53 -16.19
CA SER A 122 2.89 5.82 -16.53
C SER A 122 3.57 7.03 -15.88
N PHE A 123 4.46 6.82 -14.90
CA PHE A 123 5.24 7.91 -14.33
C PHE A 123 6.38 8.31 -15.29
N PRO A 124 6.53 9.60 -15.62
CA PRO A 124 7.63 10.08 -16.46
C PRO A 124 9.01 9.78 -15.86
N SER A 125 9.12 9.87 -14.54
CA SER A 125 10.28 9.41 -13.78
C SER A 125 10.07 7.96 -13.36
N ARG A 126 11.16 7.17 -13.35
CA ARG A 126 11.14 5.76 -12.94
C ARG A 126 10.93 5.66 -11.43
N ILE A 127 9.68 5.84 -11.00
CA ILE A 127 9.28 6.01 -9.59
C ILE A 127 9.78 4.89 -8.68
N VAL A 128 9.81 3.65 -9.18
CA VAL A 128 10.32 2.48 -8.44
C VAL A 128 11.81 2.59 -8.11
N LEU A 129 12.61 3.21 -8.99
CA LEU A 129 14.03 3.48 -8.73
C LEU A 129 14.18 4.61 -7.71
N GLN A 130 13.37 5.68 -7.82
CA GLN A 130 13.38 6.77 -6.85
C GLN A 130 13.03 6.29 -5.43
N ILE A 131 12.05 5.38 -5.32
CA ILE A 131 11.73 4.74 -4.02
C ILE A 131 12.95 3.96 -3.52
N ARG A 132 13.55 3.09 -4.36
CA ARG A 132 14.74 2.32 -3.98
C ARG A 132 15.88 3.23 -3.52
N ASP A 133 16.19 4.27 -4.26
CA ASP A 133 17.33 5.14 -4.01
C ASP A 133 17.15 5.92 -2.69
N ASN A 134 15.94 6.36 -2.38
CA ASN A 134 15.61 6.93 -1.07
C ASN A 134 15.75 5.90 0.05
N LEU A 135 15.25 4.67 -0.14
CA LEU A 135 15.42 3.62 0.87
C LEU A 135 16.91 3.29 1.11
N LEU A 136 17.75 3.26 0.07
CA LEU A 136 19.20 3.03 0.19
C LEU A 136 19.93 4.14 0.97
N ARG A 137 19.36 5.36 1.03
CA ARG A 137 19.87 6.47 1.85
C ARG A 137 19.51 6.34 3.34
N THR A 138 18.66 5.38 3.72
CA THR A 138 18.26 5.16 5.12
C THR A 138 19.05 4.04 5.79
N ASP A 139 19.11 4.09 7.12
CA ASP A 139 19.67 3.00 7.91
C ASP A 139 18.72 1.79 7.94
N MET A 140 19.08 0.75 7.18
CA MET A 140 18.35 -0.52 7.04
C MET A 140 18.84 -1.63 7.97
N SER A 141 19.83 -1.37 8.83
CA SER A 141 20.42 -2.38 9.72
C SER A 141 19.36 -3.08 10.59
N ASN A 142 18.39 -2.33 11.10
CA ASN A 142 17.30 -2.84 11.92
C ASN A 142 15.93 -2.77 11.23
N CYS A 143 15.87 -2.69 9.89
CA CYS A 143 14.61 -2.63 9.12
C CYS A 143 13.61 -1.58 9.62
N TRP A 144 14.13 -0.41 10.01
CA TRP A 144 13.38 0.70 10.63
C TRP A 144 12.68 0.39 11.97
N ASP A 145 13.00 -0.73 12.63
CA ASP A 145 12.53 -1.10 13.96
C ASP A 145 11.00 -0.93 14.12
N SER A 146 10.53 0.04 14.92
CA SER A 146 9.12 0.38 15.08
C SER A 146 8.34 0.65 13.77
N MET A 147 9.01 1.04 12.67
CA MET A 147 8.39 1.30 11.37
C MET A 147 8.55 0.12 10.38
N VAL A 148 8.94 -1.07 10.84
CA VAL A 148 9.12 -2.26 9.99
C VAL A 148 7.85 -2.63 9.20
N GLY A 149 6.66 -2.32 9.72
CA GLY A 149 5.39 -2.50 9.00
C GLY A 149 5.27 -1.59 7.77
N ILE A 150 5.72 -0.35 7.88
CA ILE A 150 5.78 0.63 6.78
C ILE A 150 6.82 0.20 5.75
N LEU A 151 8.00 -0.22 6.21
CA LEU A 151 9.05 -0.72 5.32
C LEU A 151 8.56 -1.93 4.52
N PHE A 152 7.94 -2.90 5.20
CA PHE A 152 7.37 -4.07 4.57
C PHE A 152 6.30 -3.69 3.52
N TRP A 153 5.40 -2.76 3.85
CA TRP A 153 4.43 -2.24 2.88
C TRP A 153 5.11 -1.63 1.64
N CYS A 154 6.12 -0.77 1.83
CA CYS A 154 6.87 -0.16 0.71
C CYS A 154 7.48 -1.21 -0.20
N THR A 155 8.06 -2.28 0.37
CA THR A 155 8.68 -3.36 -0.41
C THR A 155 7.67 -4.18 -1.22
N ILE A 156 6.47 -4.44 -0.66
CA ILE A 156 5.42 -5.20 -1.37
C ILE A 156 4.84 -4.36 -2.52
N VAL A 157 4.53 -3.08 -2.28
CA VAL A 157 3.98 -2.20 -3.31
C VAL A 157 4.99 -1.98 -4.43
N THR A 158 6.23 -1.61 -4.08
CA THR A 158 7.27 -1.32 -5.08
C THR A 158 7.72 -2.60 -5.79
N GLY A 159 7.83 -3.72 -5.08
CA GLY A 159 8.13 -5.03 -5.68
C GLY A 159 7.06 -5.48 -6.69
N ALA A 160 5.78 -5.28 -6.37
CA ALA A 160 4.67 -5.56 -7.29
C ALA A 160 4.67 -4.61 -8.50
N ALA A 161 5.07 -3.35 -8.31
CA ALA A 161 5.25 -2.39 -9.39
C ALA A 161 6.38 -2.76 -10.36
N CYS A 162 7.43 -3.44 -9.89
CA CYS A 162 8.49 -3.96 -10.76
C CYS A 162 8.13 -5.29 -11.46
N ASN A 163 6.89 -5.79 -11.35
CA ASN A 163 6.63 -7.18 -11.74
C ASN A 163 6.77 -7.45 -13.25
N THR A 164 6.49 -6.46 -14.11
CA THR A 164 6.60 -6.55 -15.58
C THR A 164 7.95 -6.06 -16.10
N ALA A 165 9.00 -6.08 -15.27
CA ALA A 165 10.35 -5.79 -15.73
C ALA A 165 10.81 -6.89 -16.67
N ASP A 166 11.06 -6.54 -17.92
CA ASP A 166 11.68 -7.42 -18.90
C ASP A 166 13.18 -7.55 -18.61
N ASP A 167 13.83 -8.60 -19.14
CA ASP A 167 15.26 -8.85 -18.93
C ASP A 167 16.15 -7.71 -19.48
N GLU A 168 15.61 -6.87 -20.38
CA GLU A 168 16.29 -5.67 -20.90
C GLU A 168 16.37 -4.54 -19.87
N ASP A 169 15.41 -4.44 -18.93
CA ASP A 169 15.43 -3.44 -17.87
C ASP A 169 16.13 -3.98 -16.60
N ILE A 170 17.46 -4.07 -16.71
CA ILE A 170 18.35 -4.59 -15.66
C ILE A 170 18.17 -3.83 -14.33
N GLU A 171 17.95 -2.51 -14.37
CA GLU A 171 17.86 -1.70 -13.15
C GLU A 171 16.54 -1.93 -12.41
N VAL A 172 15.41 -2.02 -13.13
CA VAL A 172 14.12 -2.35 -12.49
C VAL A 172 14.13 -3.81 -12.02
N LEU A 173 14.75 -4.72 -12.77
CA LEU A 173 14.92 -6.11 -12.35
C LEU A 173 15.78 -6.23 -11.08
N ALA A 174 16.89 -5.48 -10.99
CA ALA A 174 17.71 -5.41 -9.79
C ALA A 174 16.91 -4.82 -8.61
N THR A 175 16.12 -3.79 -8.87
CA THR A 175 15.20 -3.20 -7.88
C THR A 175 14.17 -4.21 -7.39
N LYS A 176 13.56 -4.98 -8.29
CA LYS A 176 12.61 -6.05 -7.95
C LYS A 176 13.27 -7.05 -6.99
N LYS A 177 14.46 -7.56 -7.35
CA LYS A 177 15.21 -8.52 -6.53
C LYS A 177 15.55 -7.95 -5.16
N TRP A 178 15.98 -6.69 -5.11
CA TRP A 178 16.30 -6.00 -3.86
C TRP A 178 15.06 -5.80 -2.97
N MET A 179 13.93 -5.36 -3.53
CA MET A 179 12.66 -5.21 -2.81
C MET A 179 12.18 -6.55 -2.25
N VAL A 180 12.27 -7.64 -3.01
CA VAL A 180 11.91 -8.99 -2.56
C VAL A 180 12.79 -9.44 -1.40
N ALA A 181 14.11 -9.24 -1.49
CA ALA A 181 15.04 -9.58 -0.41
C ALA A 181 14.73 -8.78 0.86
N LEU A 182 14.43 -7.48 0.74
CA LEU A 182 14.07 -6.63 1.86
C LEU A 182 12.69 -6.98 2.45
N ALA A 183 11.73 -7.38 1.62
CA ALA A 183 10.44 -7.89 2.06
C ALA A 183 10.59 -9.17 2.88
N ILE A 184 11.44 -10.11 2.44
CA ILE A 184 11.74 -11.35 3.18
C ILE A 184 12.42 -11.01 4.52
N ARG A 185 13.40 -10.12 4.53
CA ARG A 185 14.07 -9.69 5.77
C ARG A 185 13.08 -9.06 6.75
N SER A 186 12.22 -8.16 6.27
CA SER A 186 11.20 -7.49 7.09
C SER A 186 10.15 -8.50 7.59
N SER A 187 9.72 -9.44 6.75
CA SER A 187 8.74 -10.45 7.14
C SER A 187 9.28 -11.43 8.19
N ILE A 188 10.57 -11.78 8.15
CA ILE A 188 11.21 -12.60 9.20
C ILE A 188 11.13 -11.90 10.56
N LEU A 189 11.45 -10.61 10.63
CA LEU A 189 11.33 -9.84 11.87
C LEU A 189 9.89 -9.75 12.36
N LEU A 190 8.95 -9.59 11.43
CA LEU A 190 7.53 -9.49 11.73
C LEU A 190 6.89 -10.81 12.16
N ILE A 191 7.25 -11.94 11.54
CA ILE A 191 6.51 -13.19 11.70
C ILE A 191 6.73 -13.81 13.09
N PHE A 192 7.90 -13.61 13.70
CA PHE A 192 8.19 -14.15 15.03
C PHE A 192 7.41 -13.45 16.16
N GLN A 193 7.02 -12.19 15.97
CA GLN A 193 6.35 -11.40 17.01
C GLN A 193 4.90 -11.05 16.65
N HIS A 194 4.57 -11.02 15.36
CA HIS A 194 3.36 -10.41 14.81
C HIS A 194 2.85 -11.15 13.56
N THR A 195 2.82 -12.49 13.58
CA THR A 195 2.35 -13.32 12.46
C THR A 195 0.98 -12.89 11.91
N ASP A 196 0.02 -12.62 12.79
CA ASP A 196 -1.33 -12.20 12.42
C ASP A 196 -1.34 -10.87 11.66
N ALA A 197 -0.45 -9.93 12.02
CA ALA A 197 -0.30 -8.67 11.31
C ALA A 197 0.17 -8.91 9.87
N VAL A 198 1.17 -9.77 9.67
CA VAL A 198 1.69 -10.10 8.33
C VAL A 198 0.61 -10.72 7.46
N VAL A 199 -0.12 -11.71 7.99
CA VAL A 199 -1.19 -12.37 7.25
C VAL A 199 -2.29 -11.38 6.87
N ARG A 200 -2.67 -10.47 7.78
CA ARG A 200 -3.67 -9.42 7.47
C ARG A 200 -3.16 -8.44 6.43
N MET A 201 -1.93 -7.94 6.55
CA MET A 201 -1.34 -7.06 5.52
C MET A 201 -1.35 -7.72 4.13
N LEU A 202 -0.96 -8.99 4.04
CA LEU A 202 -0.96 -9.76 2.80
C LEU A 202 -2.39 -9.97 2.25
N ARG A 203 -3.39 -10.20 3.10
CA ARG A 203 -4.80 -10.28 2.68
C ARG A 203 -5.30 -8.93 2.17
N THR A 204 -5.04 -7.85 2.89
CA THR A 204 -5.46 -6.49 2.51
C THR A 204 -4.89 -6.13 1.13
N ILE A 205 -3.60 -6.39 0.87
CA ILE A 205 -3.02 -6.08 -0.44
C ILE A 205 -3.59 -6.95 -1.57
N LEU A 206 -3.96 -8.21 -1.31
CA LEU A 206 -4.61 -9.06 -2.31
C LEU A 206 -5.99 -8.53 -2.70
N VAL A 207 -6.78 -8.04 -1.73
CA VAL A 207 -8.07 -7.39 -2.01
C VAL A 207 -7.88 -6.14 -2.87
N VAL A 208 -6.90 -5.30 -2.51
CA VAL A 208 -6.56 -4.11 -3.31
C VAL A 208 -6.15 -4.52 -4.73
N GLN A 209 -5.27 -5.53 -4.89
CA GLN A 209 -4.84 -6.01 -6.21
C GLN A 209 -5.99 -6.59 -7.03
N LYS A 210 -6.94 -7.29 -6.41
CA LYS A 210 -8.16 -7.77 -7.08
C LYS A 210 -8.96 -6.60 -7.65
N MET A 211 -9.15 -5.55 -6.86
CA MET A 211 -9.83 -4.32 -7.29
C MET A 211 -9.13 -3.62 -8.46
N LEU A 212 -7.79 -3.65 -8.49
CA LEU A 212 -7.01 -3.11 -9.60
C LEU A 212 -7.08 -3.96 -10.88
N ARG A 213 -7.41 -5.26 -10.77
CA ARG A 213 -7.52 -6.17 -11.92
C ARG A 213 -8.93 -6.24 -12.51
N GLY A 214 -9.97 -6.01 -11.69
CA GLY A 214 -11.37 -6.09 -12.13
C GLY A 214 -11.70 -5.19 -13.33
N SER A 215 -10.98 -4.09 -13.52
CA SER A 215 -11.20 -3.17 -14.66
C SER A 215 -10.65 -3.68 -16.00
N MET A 216 -9.78 -4.71 -16.01
CA MET A 216 -9.18 -5.22 -17.25
C MET A 216 -10.03 -6.31 -17.92
N GLY A 217 -11.04 -6.85 -17.21
CA GLY A 217 -11.96 -7.87 -17.72
C GLY A 217 -13.22 -7.33 -18.40
N GLU A 218 -13.49 -6.02 -18.33
CA GLU A 218 -14.66 -5.39 -18.99
C GLU A 218 -14.33 -4.79 -20.37
N ALA A 219 -13.06 -4.83 -20.80
CA ALA A 219 -12.61 -4.26 -22.08
C ALA A 219 -12.56 -5.29 -23.24
N GLU A 220 -12.97 -6.54 -23.01
CA GLU A 220 -13.07 -7.59 -24.03
C GLU A 220 -14.48 -8.21 -24.01
N ILE A 221 -15.50 -7.45 -24.43
CA ILE A 221 -16.77 -7.99 -24.95
C ILE A 221 -17.22 -7.11 -26.13
#